data_AF-A0A316WAW0-F1
#
_entry.id   AF-A0A316WAW0-F1
#
_cell.length_a   1.000
_cell.length_b   1.000
_cell.length_c   1.000
_cell.angle_alpha   90.00
_cell.angle_beta   90.00
_cell.angle_gamma   90.00
#
_symmetry.space_group_name_H-M   'P 1'
#
loop_
_entity.id
_entity.type
_entity.pdbx_description
1 polymer ?
#
loop_
_entity_poly.entity_id
_entity_poly.type
_entity_poly.pdbx_seq_one_letter_code
_entity_poly.pdbx_strand_id
1 'polypeptide(L)'
;MSTSTKASNVSKSILNSLRHELKHSRRNVANVSSGETVSPLSLYVNQVARGIESEDSASAESRRRLRQLRELELTLRSSRVHAELLQRYNPTHGMSEAERIRTSARVVGWEVPLEYVDEDGSLAKAVEGLDSADEVQVQESRRKVEELKAKHEAKGYTGPLPFPPESG
;
A
#
# COMPACT_ATOMS: atom_id res chain seq x y z
N MET A 1 -14.22 -13.49 -44.38
CA MET A 1 -13.05 -14.23 -43.83
C MET A 1 -12.04 -13.34 -43.06
N SER A 2 -12.41 -12.17 -42.52
CA SER A 2 -11.45 -11.16 -42.01
C SER A 2 -11.31 -11.12 -40.46
N THR A 3 -12.09 -11.90 -39.71
CA THR A 3 -12.16 -11.79 -38.24
C THR A 3 -11.03 -12.51 -37.50
N SER A 4 -10.49 -13.60 -38.06
CA SER A 4 -9.46 -14.44 -37.43
C SER A 4 -8.11 -13.71 -37.28
N THR A 5 -7.68 -13.01 -38.33
CA THR A 5 -6.43 -12.23 -38.31
C THR A 5 -6.48 -11.11 -37.27
N LYS A 6 -7.62 -10.40 -37.19
CA LYS A 6 -7.85 -9.32 -36.22
C LYS A 6 -7.76 -9.82 -34.77
N ALA A 7 -8.35 -10.99 -34.47
CA ALA A 7 -8.28 -11.59 -33.15
C ALA A 7 -6.83 -11.96 -32.76
N SER A 8 -6.06 -12.55 -33.68
CA SER A 8 -4.65 -12.90 -33.43
C SER A 8 -3.77 -11.68 -33.15
N ASN A 9 -4.04 -10.55 -33.82
CA ASN A 9 -3.30 -9.30 -33.62
C ASN A 9 -3.58 -8.68 -32.25
N VAL A 10 -4.83 -8.77 -31.77
CA VAL A 10 -5.20 -8.30 -30.43
C VAL A 10 -4.49 -9.11 -29.34
N SER A 11 -4.43 -10.44 -29.49
CA SER A 11 -3.71 -11.29 -28.52
C SER A 11 -2.22 -10.95 -28.46
N LYS A 12 -1.60 -10.73 -29.62
CA LYS A 12 -0.19 -10.33 -29.72
C LYS A 12 0.09 -8.95 -29.12
N SER A 13 -0.79 -7.96 -29.36
CA SER A 13 -0.62 -6.62 -28.79
C SER A 13 -0.69 -6.64 -27.26
N ILE A 14 -1.62 -7.40 -26.69
CA ILE A 14 -1.74 -7.61 -25.23
C ILE A 14 -0.46 -8.25 -24.68
N LEU A 15 0.05 -9.31 -25.32
CA LEU A 15 1.27 -9.97 -24.87
C LEU A 15 2.50 -9.06 -24.93
N ASN A 16 2.63 -8.24 -25.98
CA ASN A 16 3.72 -7.30 -26.11
C ASN A 16 3.64 -6.18 -25.06
N SER A 17 2.44 -5.65 -24.82
CA SER A 17 2.18 -4.68 -23.74
C SER A 17 2.55 -5.27 -22.37
N LEU A 18 2.08 -6.48 -22.07
CA LEU A 18 2.33 -7.17 -20.80
C LEU A 18 3.83 -7.47 -20.59
N ARG A 19 4.52 -7.95 -21.63
CA ARG A 19 5.99 -8.14 -21.59
C ARG A 19 6.73 -6.83 -21.32
N HIS A 20 6.27 -5.73 -21.91
CA HIS A 20 6.84 -4.41 -21.67
C HIS A 20 6.62 -3.97 -20.21
N GLU A 21 5.40 -4.12 -19.67
CA GLU A 21 5.09 -3.80 -18.27
C GLU A 21 5.91 -4.66 -17.29
N LEU A 22 6.07 -5.96 -17.55
CA LEU A 22 6.94 -6.84 -16.75
C LEU A 22 8.41 -6.38 -16.73
N LYS A 23 8.94 -5.89 -17.85
CA LYS A 23 10.29 -5.31 -17.92
C LYS A 23 10.42 -4.02 -17.12
N HIS A 24 9.34 -3.25 -16.98
CA HIS A 24 9.31 -2.03 -16.16
C HIS A 24 9.22 -2.36 -14.67
N SER A 25 8.38 -3.33 -14.31
CA SER A 25 8.25 -3.82 -12.94
C SER A 25 9.59 -4.30 -12.37
N ARG A 26 10.40 -5.03 -13.16
CA ARG A 26 11.75 -5.48 -12.74
C ARG A 26 12.73 -4.33 -12.44
N ARG A 27 12.60 -3.19 -13.12
CA ARG A 27 13.53 -2.06 -12.94
C ARG A 27 13.25 -1.27 -11.66
N ASN A 28 12.04 -1.31 -11.15
CA ASN A 28 11.68 -0.63 -9.89
C ASN A 28 12.17 -1.41 -8.65
N VAL A 29 12.54 -2.69 -8.80
CA VAL A 29 13.17 -3.48 -7.74
C VAL A 29 14.69 -3.30 -7.85
N ALA A 30 15.17 -2.11 -7.51
CA ALA A 30 16.57 -1.69 -7.68
C ALA A 30 17.60 -2.46 -6.81
N ASN A 31 17.19 -3.47 -6.04
CA ASN A 31 18.06 -4.18 -5.08
C ASN A 31 18.16 -5.71 -5.29
N VAL A 32 17.67 -6.27 -6.39
CA VAL A 32 17.85 -7.71 -6.65
C VAL A 32 19.13 -7.90 -7.47
N SER A 33 20.14 -8.49 -6.83
CA SER A 33 21.41 -8.86 -7.43
C SER A 33 21.22 -9.58 -8.77
N SER A 34 22.15 -9.32 -9.69
CA SER A 34 22.19 -9.70 -11.10
C SER A 34 22.28 -11.21 -11.39
N GLY A 35 21.52 -12.03 -10.67
CA GLY A 35 21.26 -13.43 -11.03
C GLY A 35 19.99 -13.50 -11.87
N GLU A 36 20.08 -14.13 -13.04
CA GLU A 36 19.01 -14.31 -14.03
C GLU A 36 17.82 -15.12 -13.48
N THR A 37 17.08 -14.58 -12.52
CA THR A 37 15.85 -15.20 -12.05
C THR A 37 14.73 -14.81 -13.01
N VAL A 38 14.21 -15.81 -13.72
CA VAL A 38 13.00 -15.62 -14.52
C VAL A 38 11.86 -15.41 -13.52
N SER A 39 11.30 -14.20 -13.48
CA SER A 39 10.18 -13.87 -12.60
C SER A 39 9.07 -14.92 -12.77
N PRO A 40 8.51 -15.45 -11.67
CA PRO A 40 7.44 -16.46 -11.74
C PRO A 40 6.25 -15.94 -12.55
N LEU A 41 6.00 -14.63 -12.53
CA LEU A 41 4.95 -14.00 -13.32
C LEU A 41 5.22 -14.06 -14.82
N SER A 42 6.49 -13.91 -15.23
CA SER A 42 6.88 -14.06 -16.64
C SER A 42 6.76 -15.51 -17.13
N LEU A 43 7.00 -16.50 -16.26
CA LEU A 43 6.76 -17.92 -16.58
C LEU A 43 5.27 -18.18 -16.79
N TYR A 44 4.43 -17.68 -15.87
CA TYR A 44 2.97 -17.79 -15.98
C TYR A 44 2.43 -17.17 -17.27
N VAL A 45 2.86 -15.96 -17.61
CA VAL A 45 2.42 -15.29 -18.85
C VAL A 45 2.82 -16.10 -20.09
N ASN A 46 4.03 -16.65 -20.11
CA ASN A 46 4.46 -17.51 -21.22
C ASN A 46 3.68 -18.83 -21.27
N GLN A 47 3.34 -19.43 -20.13
CA GLN A 47 2.49 -20.63 -20.07
C GLN A 47 1.08 -20.36 -20.62
N VAL A 48 0.45 -19.26 -20.18
CA VAL A 48 -0.88 -18.86 -20.65
C VAL A 48 -0.86 -18.51 -22.13
N ALA A 49 0.18 -17.81 -22.61
CA ALA A 49 0.35 -17.48 -24.02
C ALA A 49 0.46 -18.74 -24.90
N ARG A 50 1.27 -19.73 -24.49
CA ARG A 50 1.38 -21.02 -25.17
C ARG A 50 0.04 -21.76 -25.25
N GLY A 51 -0.73 -21.72 -24.15
CA GLY A 51 -2.07 -22.31 -24.13
C GLY A 51 -3.09 -21.62 -25.05
N ILE A 52 -2.92 -20.33 -25.33
CA ILE A 52 -3.78 -19.60 -26.29
C ILE A 52 -3.42 -19.96 -27.72
N GLU A 53 -2.13 -20.22 -28.01
CA GLU A 53 -1.65 -20.61 -29.34
C GLU A 53 -2.01 -22.06 -29.70
N SER A 54 -2.12 -22.95 -28.71
CA SER A 54 -2.48 -24.36 -28.92
C SER A 54 -3.98 -24.62 -29.10
N GLU A 55 -4.84 -23.68 -28.72
CA GLU A 55 -6.31 -23.83 -28.77
C GLU A 55 -6.95 -22.96 -29.84
N ASP A 56 -8.09 -23.41 -30.36
CA ASP A 56 -8.90 -22.59 -31.27
C ASP A 56 -9.32 -21.28 -30.59
N SER A 57 -9.12 -20.16 -31.28
CA SER A 57 -9.51 -18.82 -30.81
C SER A 57 -11.00 -18.68 -30.45
N ALA A 58 -11.85 -19.60 -30.91
CA ALA A 58 -13.28 -19.67 -30.58
C ALA A 58 -13.57 -20.39 -29.26
N SER A 59 -12.61 -21.15 -28.71
CA SER A 59 -12.75 -21.89 -27.46
C SER A 59 -13.07 -20.96 -26.28
N ALA A 60 -13.97 -21.43 -25.40
CA ALA A 60 -14.30 -20.72 -24.17
C ALA A 60 -13.07 -20.55 -23.25
N GLU A 61 -12.15 -21.52 -23.26
CA GLU A 61 -10.91 -21.47 -22.49
C GLU A 61 -9.93 -20.43 -23.00
N SER A 62 -9.69 -20.39 -24.31
CA SER A 62 -8.88 -19.34 -24.96
C SER A 62 -9.40 -17.93 -24.63
N ARG A 63 -10.72 -17.72 -24.68
CA ARG A 63 -11.34 -16.44 -24.27
C ARG A 63 -11.13 -16.13 -22.79
N ARG A 64 -11.18 -17.12 -21.90
CA ARG A 64 -10.91 -16.96 -20.46
C ARG A 64 -9.46 -16.56 -20.22
N ARG A 65 -8.51 -17.22 -20.87
CA ARG A 65 -7.07 -16.93 -20.78
C ARG A 65 -6.76 -15.51 -21.28
N LEU A 66 -7.39 -15.08 -22.37
CA LEU A 66 -7.26 -13.70 -22.87
C LEU A 66 -7.80 -12.65 -21.88
N ARG A 67 -8.90 -12.93 -21.19
CA ARG A 67 -9.39 -12.05 -20.12
C ARG A 67 -8.41 -11.97 -18.96
N GLN A 68 -7.84 -13.10 -18.54
CA GLN A 68 -6.84 -13.13 -17.48
C GLN A 68 -5.60 -12.29 -17.84
N LEU A 69 -5.11 -12.38 -19.07
CA LEU A 69 -3.97 -11.57 -19.52
C LEU A 69 -4.26 -10.06 -19.48
N ARG A 70 -5.47 -9.65 -19.86
CA ARG A 70 -5.89 -8.23 -19.79
C ARG A 70 -5.98 -7.73 -18.34
N GLU A 71 -6.52 -8.53 -17.45
CA GLU A 71 -6.60 -8.18 -16.03
C GLU A 71 -5.20 -8.01 -15.43
N LEU A 72 -4.29 -8.90 -15.81
CA LEU A 72 -2.90 -8.84 -15.39
C LEU A 72 -2.20 -7.57 -15.93
N GLU A 73 -2.42 -7.25 -17.20
CA GLU A 73 -1.91 -6.01 -17.81
C GLU A 73 -2.41 -4.78 -17.02
N LEU A 74 -3.70 -4.72 -16.71
CA LEU A 74 -4.29 -3.61 -15.95
C LEU A 74 -3.68 -3.49 -14.54
N THR A 75 -3.52 -4.61 -13.85
CA THR A 75 -2.94 -4.67 -12.49
C THR A 75 -1.47 -4.23 -12.48
N LEU A 76 -0.67 -4.65 -13.47
CA LEU A 76 0.73 -4.24 -13.58
C LEU A 76 0.84 -2.74 -13.88
N ARG A 77 0.00 -2.24 -14.78
CA ARG A 77 -0.05 -0.80 -15.08
C ARG A 77 -0.48 0.02 -13.86
N SER A 78 -1.51 -0.41 -13.13
CA SER A 78 -1.97 0.31 -11.93
C SER A 78 -0.91 0.31 -10.84
N SER A 79 -0.21 -0.80 -10.64
CA SER A 79 0.93 -0.89 -9.70
C SER A 79 2.05 0.09 -10.04
N ARG A 80 2.36 0.25 -11.34
CA ARG A 80 3.37 1.22 -11.82
C ARG A 80 2.95 2.66 -11.53
N VAL A 81 1.72 3.01 -11.89
CA VAL A 81 1.17 4.37 -11.66
C VAL A 81 1.08 4.66 -10.16
N HIS A 82 0.66 3.69 -9.36
CA HIS A 82 0.62 3.82 -7.91
C HIS A 82 2.00 4.09 -7.30
N ALA A 83 3.03 3.35 -7.74
CA ALA A 83 4.40 3.58 -7.29
C ALA A 83 4.90 5.00 -7.66
N GLU A 84 4.57 5.48 -8.87
CA GLU A 84 4.92 6.83 -9.31
C GLU A 84 4.19 7.92 -8.51
N LEU A 85 2.91 7.72 -8.21
CA LEU A 85 2.12 8.65 -7.39
C LEU A 85 2.64 8.71 -5.95
N LEU A 86 3.01 7.56 -5.37
CA LEU A 86 3.61 7.51 -4.05
C LEU A 86 4.90 8.32 -4.00
N GLN A 87 5.80 8.17 -4.97
CA GLN A 87 7.06 8.92 -5.00
C GLN A 87 6.86 10.45 -5.07
N ARG A 88 5.79 10.91 -5.72
CA ARG A 88 5.54 12.35 -5.91
C ARG A 88 4.80 13.00 -4.75
N TYR A 89 3.77 12.33 -4.24
CA TYR A 89 2.86 12.91 -3.25
C TYR A 89 3.13 12.44 -1.83
N ASN A 90 3.80 11.30 -1.67
CA ASN A 90 4.19 10.77 -0.37
C ASN A 90 5.69 10.41 -0.38
N PRO A 91 6.58 11.40 -0.46
CA PRO A 91 8.02 11.16 -0.49
C PRO A 91 8.54 10.50 0.80
N THR A 92 7.78 10.57 1.90
CA THR A 92 8.11 9.90 3.17
C THR A 92 7.64 8.44 3.21
N HIS A 93 7.04 7.93 2.14
CA HIS A 93 6.59 6.55 2.04
C HIS A 93 7.78 5.56 2.08
N GLY A 94 7.81 4.72 3.12
CA GLY A 94 8.86 3.73 3.32
C GLY A 94 10.08 4.24 4.11
N MET A 95 10.09 5.51 4.53
CA MET A 95 11.08 6.03 5.48
C MET A 95 10.84 5.48 6.88
N SER A 96 11.93 5.25 7.62
CA SER A 96 11.82 4.99 9.05
C SER A 96 11.22 6.21 9.76
N GLU A 97 10.59 6.00 10.91
CA GLU A 97 10.03 7.09 11.72
C GLU A 97 11.06 8.19 12.00
N ALA A 98 12.30 7.76 12.26
CA ALA A 98 13.44 8.64 12.45
C ALA A 98 13.69 9.57 11.24
N GLU A 99 13.77 8.99 10.06
CA GLU A 99 13.98 9.73 8.81
C GLU A 99 12.82 10.66 8.47
N ARG A 100 11.58 10.26 8.78
CA ARG A 100 10.41 11.12 8.60
C ARG A 100 10.51 12.37 9.48
N ILE A 101 10.82 12.21 10.77
CA ILE A 101 10.95 13.33 11.72
C ILE A 101 12.05 14.29 11.25
N ARG A 102 13.20 13.77 10.80
CA ARG A 102 14.29 14.59 10.23
C ARG A 102 13.86 15.33 8.97
N THR A 103 13.15 14.67 8.06
CA THR A 103 12.70 15.28 6.81
C THR A 103 11.69 16.40 7.10
N SER A 104 10.73 16.15 7.98
CA SER A 104 9.75 17.16 8.41
C SER A 104 10.42 18.35 9.11
N ALA A 105 11.36 18.10 10.03
CA ALA A 105 12.12 19.17 10.68
C ALA A 105 12.85 20.04 9.64
N ARG A 106 13.56 19.41 8.70
CA ARG A 106 14.29 20.12 7.63
C ARG A 106 13.36 20.97 6.75
N VAL A 107 12.16 20.47 6.44
CA VAL A 107 11.15 21.23 5.65
C VAL A 107 10.71 22.50 6.39
N VAL A 108 10.63 22.47 7.72
CA VAL A 108 10.31 23.62 8.57
C VAL A 108 11.54 24.51 8.83
N GLY A 109 12.72 24.11 8.33
CA GLY A 109 13.98 24.81 8.54
C GLY A 109 14.60 24.56 9.91
N TRP A 110 14.21 23.47 10.59
CA TRP A 110 14.71 23.07 11.89
C TRP A 110 15.59 21.81 11.76
N GLU A 111 16.59 21.68 12.61
CA GLU A 111 17.38 20.45 12.73
C GLU A 111 16.89 19.64 13.94
N VAL A 112 16.82 18.32 13.79
CA VAL A 112 16.47 17.42 14.89
C VAL A 112 17.64 17.40 15.87
N PRO A 113 17.44 17.69 17.18
CA PRO A 113 18.52 17.68 18.15
C PRO A 113 19.17 16.29 18.28
N LEU A 114 20.49 16.27 18.45
CA LEU A 114 21.30 15.05 18.56
C LEU A 114 20.89 14.17 19.76
N GLU A 115 20.30 14.75 20.80
CA GLU A 115 19.82 14.02 21.98
C GLU A 115 18.72 12.98 21.67
N TYR A 116 18.04 13.16 20.54
CA TYR A 116 17.01 12.25 20.06
C TYR A 116 17.54 11.30 18.99
N VAL A 117 18.79 11.44 18.55
CA VAL A 117 19.42 10.58 17.54
C VAL A 117 20.34 9.59 18.24
N ASP A 118 20.03 8.30 18.18
CA ASP A 118 20.91 7.23 18.66
C ASP A 118 22.19 7.14 17.80
N GLU A 119 23.26 6.52 18.32
CA GLU A 119 24.55 6.31 17.63
C GLU A 119 24.38 5.65 16.24
N ASP A 120 23.31 4.87 16.06
CA ASP A 120 22.95 4.17 14.81
C ASP A 120 22.11 5.04 13.84
N GLY A 121 21.81 6.29 14.20
CA GLY A 121 20.94 7.18 13.44
C GLY A 121 19.44 6.90 13.63
N SER A 122 19.06 6.07 14.59
CA SER A 122 17.68 5.81 15.05
C SER A 122 17.16 6.97 15.91
N LEU A 123 15.84 7.13 16.06
CA LEU A 123 15.19 8.18 16.89
C LEU A 123 14.43 7.55 18.07
N ALA A 124 15.05 6.61 18.80
CA ALA A 124 14.33 5.78 19.78
C ALA A 124 13.81 6.58 20.99
N LYS A 125 14.50 7.66 21.38
CA LYS A 125 14.25 8.35 22.66
C LYS A 125 13.03 9.28 22.69
N ALA A 126 12.50 9.68 21.53
CA ALA A 126 11.32 10.55 21.45
C ALA A 126 9.99 9.78 21.53
N VAL A 127 9.96 8.53 21.05
CA VAL A 127 8.72 7.72 20.98
C VAL A 127 8.27 7.27 22.38
N GLU A 128 9.23 6.92 23.26
CA GLU A 128 8.96 6.47 24.63
C GLU A 128 8.32 7.56 25.53
N GLY A 129 8.56 8.84 25.21
CA GLY A 129 8.05 9.99 25.97
C GLY A 129 6.66 10.48 25.53
N LEU A 130 6.21 10.17 24.31
CA LEU A 130 4.90 10.56 23.81
C LEU A 130 3.81 9.54 24.16
N ASP A 131 4.10 8.24 24.07
CA ASP A 131 3.13 7.18 24.39
C ASP A 131 2.71 7.22 25.87
N SER A 132 3.64 7.58 26.77
CA SER A 132 3.37 7.64 28.21
C SER A 132 2.50 8.83 28.63
N ALA A 133 2.52 9.95 27.90
CA ALA A 133 1.71 11.13 28.22
C ALA A 133 0.25 10.97 27.77
N ASP A 134 0.03 10.37 26.59
CA ASP A 134 -1.31 10.12 26.06
C ASP A 134 -1.99 8.94 26.76
N GLU A 135 -1.26 7.89 27.14
CA GLU A 135 -1.82 6.74 27.86
C GLU A 135 -2.41 7.12 29.23
N VAL A 136 -1.75 8.00 29.98
CA VAL A 136 -2.25 8.46 31.29
C VAL A 136 -3.57 9.24 31.12
N GLN A 137 -3.66 10.13 30.13
CA GLN A 137 -4.89 10.89 29.86
C GLN A 137 -6.04 10.01 29.35
N VAL A 138 -5.73 9.00 28.53
CA VAL A 138 -6.72 8.01 28.04
C VAL A 138 -7.22 7.14 29.20
N GLN A 139 -6.35 6.77 30.14
CA GLN A 139 -6.78 6.01 31.33
C GLN A 139 -7.64 6.86 32.27
N GLU A 140 -7.28 8.12 32.51
CA GLU A 140 -8.06 9.03 33.35
C GLU A 140 -9.45 9.30 32.75
N SER A 141 -9.53 9.55 31.44
CA SER A 141 -10.81 9.74 30.75
C SER A 141 -11.69 8.50 30.79
N ARG A 142 -11.13 7.28 30.61
CA ARG A 142 -11.87 6.02 30.79
C ARG A 142 -12.40 5.84 32.20
N ARG A 143 -11.57 6.10 33.23
CA ARG A 143 -11.98 6.03 34.64
C ARG A 143 -13.13 7.00 34.94
N LYS A 144 -13.06 8.22 34.39
CA LYS A 144 -14.12 9.23 34.54
C LYS A 144 -15.43 8.80 33.88
N VAL A 145 -15.36 8.13 32.72
CA VAL A 145 -16.55 7.58 32.04
C VAL A 145 -17.17 6.44 32.84
N GLU A 146 -16.37 5.54 33.41
CA GLU A 146 -16.87 4.44 34.26
C GLU A 146 -17.52 4.96 35.54
N GLU A 147 -16.92 5.97 36.18
CA GLU A 147 -17.49 6.60 37.38
C GLU A 147 -18.84 7.28 37.07
N LEU A 148 -18.94 7.97 35.93
CA LEU A 148 -20.19 8.58 35.49
C LEU A 148 -21.25 7.51 35.19
N LYS A 149 -20.87 6.43 34.49
CA LYS A 149 -21.77 5.32 34.19
C LYS A 149 -22.34 4.69 35.48
N ALA A 150 -21.50 4.42 36.47
CA ALA A 150 -21.94 3.90 37.77
C ALA A 150 -22.89 4.85 38.51
N LYS A 151 -22.62 6.17 38.46
CA LYS A 151 -23.53 7.19 39.04
C LYS A 151 -24.87 7.27 38.32
N HIS A 152 -24.89 7.07 36.99
CA HIS A 152 -26.11 7.05 36.20
C HIS A 152 -26.94 5.78 36.43
N GLU A 153 -26.28 4.62 36.52
CA GLU A 153 -26.92 3.34 36.87
C GLU A 153 -27.55 3.38 38.27
N ALA A 154 -26.86 3.95 39.27
CA ALA A 154 -27.40 4.13 40.62
C ALA A 154 -28.61 5.09 40.67
N LYS A 155 -28.73 6.01 39.71
CA LYS A 155 -29.88 6.92 39.54
C LYS A 155 -30.98 6.36 38.64
N GLY A 156 -30.85 5.10 38.17
CA GLY A 156 -31.84 4.44 37.31
C GLY A 156 -31.89 4.98 35.88
N TYR A 157 -30.84 5.65 35.40
CA TYR A 157 -30.81 6.24 34.06
C TYR A 157 -30.32 5.21 33.04
N THR A 158 -31.23 4.67 32.20
CA THR A 158 -30.93 3.62 31.19
C THR A 158 -30.94 4.17 29.75
N GLY A 159 -30.68 5.46 29.58
CA GLY A 159 -30.68 6.15 28.28
C GLY A 159 -29.28 6.57 27.83
N PRO A 160 -29.12 7.05 26.57
CA PRO A 160 -27.87 7.63 26.09
C PRO A 160 -27.36 8.72 27.02
N LEU A 161 -26.05 8.76 27.27
CA LEU A 161 -25.43 9.73 28.17
C LEU A 161 -25.80 11.16 27.74
N PRO A 162 -26.26 12.02 28.66
CA PRO A 162 -26.50 13.43 28.34
C PRO A 162 -25.17 14.11 28.00
N PHE A 163 -25.20 15.04 27.05
CA PHE A 163 -24.04 15.84 26.69
C PHE A 163 -23.53 16.63 27.92
N PRO A 164 -22.20 16.74 28.11
CA PRO A 164 -21.64 17.52 29.21
C PRO A 164 -22.08 18.99 29.11
N PRO A 165 -22.38 19.67 30.23
CA PRO A 165 -22.73 21.08 30.19
C PRO A 165 -21.54 21.88 29.67
N GLU A 166 -21.80 22.83 28.78
CA GLU A 166 -20.79 23.78 28.32
C GLU A 166 -20.30 24.58 29.53
N SER A 167 -19.01 24.42 29.84
CA SER A 167 -18.31 25.24 30.83
C SER A 167 -18.14 26.64 30.25
N GLY A 168 -19.02 27.56 30.69
CA GLY A 168 -18.87 29.01 30.48
C GLY A 168 -17.92 29.66 31.48
#